data_AF-A0A8T6PIA9-F1
#
_entry.id   AF-A0A8T6PIA9-F1
#
_cell.length_a   1.000
_cell.length_b   1.000
_cell.length_c   1.000
_cell.angle_alpha   90.00
_cell.angle_beta   90.00
_cell.angle_gamma   90.00
#
_symmetry.space_group_name_H-M   'P 1'
#
loop_
_entity.id
_entity.type
_entity.pdbx_description
1 polymer ?
#
loop_
_entity_poly.entity_id
_entity_poly.type
_entity_poly.pdbx_seq_one_letter_code
_entity_poly.pdbx_strand_id
1 'polypeptide(L)'
;MRTKMTFLAVILAILFGSAACDSGPKAKAREFADRFPETIGEFDRDDDRIELTAEAMGNTGHVTLTYEQRNAGIVYVVIDTYGTETAAEVAMARRERELLLMGYEIDTDRQPRALTASVVELPLGRVAIFERDEMIIEVQYLKEDSETAIDEASWEAFLDTVRLVDQALDD
;
A
#
# COMPACT_ATOMS: atom_id res chain seq x y z
N MET A 1 14.02 30.68 -48.47
CA MET A 1 13.86 29.26 -48.08
C MET A 1 13.86 29.19 -46.56
N ARG A 2 12.67 29.20 -45.96
CA ARG A 2 12.46 29.48 -44.53
C ARG A 2 11.30 28.62 -44.04
N THR A 3 11.42 27.30 -44.18
CA THR A 3 10.29 26.37 -43.97
C THR A 3 10.74 24.94 -43.67
N LYS A 4 11.86 24.74 -42.98
CA LYS A 4 12.29 23.40 -42.56
C LYS A 4 12.73 23.28 -41.10
N MET A 5 12.93 24.39 -40.40
CA MET A 5 13.49 24.39 -39.05
C MET A 5 12.43 24.46 -37.94
N THR A 6 11.18 24.84 -38.27
CA THR A 6 10.06 24.88 -37.31
C THR A 6 9.37 23.53 -37.13
N PHE A 7 9.49 22.60 -38.09
CA PHE A 7 8.83 21.29 -38.01
C PHE A 7 9.50 20.33 -37.03
N LEU A 8 10.82 20.48 -36.81
CA LEU A 8 11.59 19.62 -35.90
C LEU A 8 11.30 19.93 -34.42
N ALA A 9 11.02 21.19 -34.09
CA ALA A 9 10.71 21.61 -32.72
C ALA A 9 9.32 21.14 -32.25
N VAL A 10 8.36 20.99 -33.18
CA VAL A 10 7.00 20.50 -32.87
C VAL A 10 6.99 18.99 -32.64
N ILE A 11 7.82 18.23 -33.36
CA ILE A 11 7.91 16.77 -33.20
C ILE A 11 8.62 16.40 -31.89
N LEU A 12 9.61 17.18 -31.46
CA LEU A 12 10.30 16.95 -30.19
C LEU A 12 9.39 17.22 -28.97
N ALA A 13 8.50 18.23 -29.06
CA ALA A 13 7.52 18.51 -28.01
C ALA A 13 6.44 17.41 -27.88
N ILE A 14 6.12 16.70 -28.98
CA ILE A 14 5.16 15.59 -28.97
C ILE A 14 5.80 14.30 -28.41
N LEU A 15 7.11 14.10 -28.63
CA LEU A 15 7.84 12.93 -28.10
C LEU A 15 8.07 13.00 -26.58
N PHE A 16 8.12 14.20 -25.98
CA PHE A 16 8.13 14.35 -24.51
C PHE A 16 6.73 14.42 -23.88
N GLY A 17 5.66 14.45 -24.69
CA GLY A 17 4.27 14.52 -24.21
C GLY A 17 3.64 13.18 -23.86
N SER A 18 4.38 12.06 -23.96
CA SER A 18 3.84 10.70 -23.78
C SER A 18 4.27 9.98 -22.50
N ALA A 19 5.01 10.65 -21.60
CA ALA A 19 5.32 10.11 -20.27
C ALA A 19 4.31 10.53 -19.18
N ALA A 20 3.25 11.26 -19.53
CA ALA A 20 2.22 11.71 -18.58
C ALA A 20 0.99 10.77 -18.51
N CYS A 21 1.12 9.51 -18.95
CA CYS A 21 -0.03 8.61 -19.09
C CYS A 21 -0.21 7.59 -17.95
N ASP A 22 0.59 7.67 -16.88
CA ASP A 22 0.57 6.68 -15.79
C ASP A 22 0.50 7.35 -14.40
N SER A 23 -0.21 8.48 -14.26
CA SER A 23 -0.37 9.18 -12.96
C SER A 23 -1.66 8.81 -12.21
N GLY A 24 -2.30 7.70 -12.60
CA GLY A 24 -3.57 7.27 -12.01
C GLY A 24 -3.41 6.52 -10.69
N PRO A 25 -4.49 6.32 -9.92
CA PRO A 25 -4.46 5.59 -8.65
C PRO A 25 -3.79 4.22 -8.75
N LYS A 26 -3.99 3.49 -9.86
CA LYS A 26 -3.34 2.20 -10.11
C LYS A 26 -1.82 2.29 -10.16
N ALA A 27 -1.29 3.29 -10.87
CA ALA A 27 0.14 3.46 -11.01
C ALA A 27 0.78 3.82 -9.68
N LYS A 28 0.14 4.69 -8.89
CA LYS A 28 0.57 5.04 -7.53
C LYS A 28 0.63 3.82 -6.61
N ALA A 29 -0.41 2.99 -6.58
CA ALA A 29 -0.42 1.77 -5.77
C ALA A 29 0.72 0.82 -6.17
N ARG A 30 0.97 0.66 -7.48
CA ARG A 30 2.07 -0.16 -7.99
C ARG A 30 3.44 0.43 -7.63
N GLU A 31 3.62 1.73 -7.80
CA GLU A 31 4.87 2.42 -7.51
C GLU A 31 5.22 2.34 -6.02
N PHE A 32 4.22 2.44 -5.14
CA PHE A 32 4.39 2.22 -3.72
C PHE A 32 4.77 0.76 -3.42
N ALA A 33 4.06 -0.20 -4.01
CA ALA A 33 4.32 -1.62 -3.84
C ALA A 33 5.72 -2.06 -4.32
N ASP A 34 6.21 -1.49 -5.43
CA ASP A 34 7.51 -1.81 -6.02
C ASP A 34 8.69 -1.40 -5.11
N ARG A 35 8.46 -0.54 -4.12
CA ARG A 35 9.47 -0.12 -3.13
C ARG A 35 9.59 -1.07 -1.95
N PHE A 36 8.66 -2.01 -1.77
CA PHE A 36 8.78 -3.00 -0.71
C PHE A 36 9.90 -4.00 -1.00
N PRO A 37 10.70 -4.37 0.02
CA PRO A 37 11.76 -5.34 -0.13
C PRO A 37 11.22 -6.75 -0.42
N GLU A 38 12.06 -7.63 -0.95
CA GLU A 38 11.72 -9.04 -1.16
C GLU A 38 11.63 -9.84 0.16
N THR A 39 12.26 -9.35 1.23
CA THR A 39 12.27 -9.99 2.55
C THR A 39 12.04 -8.94 3.63
N ILE A 40 11.19 -9.25 4.62
CA ILE A 40 10.95 -8.45 5.83
C ILE A 40 11.10 -9.38 7.04
N GLY A 41 12.13 -9.15 7.85
CA GLY A 41 12.45 -10.07 8.95
C GLY A 41 12.77 -11.47 8.43
N GLU A 42 12.01 -12.47 8.88
CA GLU A 42 12.09 -13.86 8.41
C GLU A 42 11.03 -14.22 7.35
N PHE A 43 10.22 -13.25 6.92
CA PHE A 43 9.21 -13.45 5.89
C PHE A 43 9.75 -13.10 4.50
N ASP A 44 9.55 -14.02 3.57
CA ASP A 44 9.89 -13.83 2.16
C ASP A 44 8.63 -13.50 1.37
N ARG A 45 8.75 -12.54 0.45
CA ARG A 45 7.66 -12.14 -0.44
C ARG A 45 7.40 -13.26 -1.44
N ASP A 46 6.14 -13.66 -1.55
CA ASP A 46 5.67 -14.46 -2.67
C ASP A 46 5.60 -13.57 -3.93
N ASP A 47 6.19 -14.05 -5.02
CA ASP A 47 6.28 -13.32 -6.29
C ASP A 47 4.90 -13.16 -6.97
N ASP A 48 3.89 -13.91 -6.52
CA ASP A 48 2.51 -13.81 -6.97
C ASP A 48 1.82 -12.53 -6.45
N ARG A 49 2.16 -11.39 -7.08
CA ARG A 49 1.48 -10.11 -6.84
C ARG A 49 0.05 -10.13 -7.37
N ILE A 50 -0.92 -9.89 -6.49
CA ILE A 50 -2.32 -9.73 -6.90
C ILE A 50 -2.58 -8.25 -7.19
N GLU A 51 -2.75 -7.94 -8.47
CA GLU A 51 -3.30 -6.66 -8.91
C GLU A 51 -4.74 -6.84 -9.37
N LEU A 52 -5.67 -6.08 -8.78
CA LEU A 52 -7.02 -6.05 -9.29
C LEU A 52 -7.04 -5.22 -10.59
N THR A 53 -7.08 -5.91 -11.72
CA THR A 53 -7.26 -5.30 -13.04
C THR A 53 -8.74 -4.97 -13.21
N ALA A 54 -9.15 -3.75 -12.86
CA ALA A 54 -10.57 -3.40 -12.89
C ALA A 54 -10.88 -2.28 -13.89
N GLU A 55 -11.43 -2.67 -15.05
CA GLU A 55 -12.46 -1.88 -15.73
C GLU A 55 -13.67 -1.57 -14.80
N ALA A 56 -13.76 -2.23 -13.63
CA ALA A 56 -14.82 -2.06 -12.62
C ALA A 56 -14.54 -0.99 -11.54
N MET A 57 -13.32 -0.46 -11.41
CA MET A 57 -12.94 0.51 -10.35
C MET A 57 -12.08 1.65 -10.89
N GLY A 58 -12.54 2.33 -11.95
CA GLY A 58 -11.75 3.35 -12.67
C GLY A 58 -11.13 4.49 -11.83
N ASN A 59 -11.46 4.58 -10.53
CA ASN A 59 -10.95 5.59 -9.59
C ASN A 59 -10.16 4.99 -8.41
N THR A 60 -9.78 3.71 -8.44
CA THR A 60 -9.01 3.06 -7.36
C THR A 60 -7.89 2.18 -7.94
N GLY A 61 -6.70 2.25 -7.33
CA GLY A 61 -5.61 1.31 -7.51
C GLY A 61 -5.55 0.35 -6.34
N HIS A 62 -5.30 -0.93 -6.59
CA HIS A 62 -5.21 -1.96 -5.56
C HIS A 62 -4.06 -2.92 -5.87
N VAL A 63 -3.17 -3.10 -4.91
CA VAL A 63 -2.08 -4.07 -4.95
C VAL A 63 -2.02 -4.82 -3.63
N THR A 64 -1.94 -6.15 -3.69
CA THR A 64 -1.62 -6.97 -2.52
C THR A 64 -0.26 -7.64 -2.71
N LEU A 65 0.62 -7.47 -1.72
CA LEU A 65 1.86 -8.23 -1.58
C LEU A 65 1.64 -9.30 -0.50
N THR A 66 2.10 -10.52 -0.75
CA THR A 66 2.00 -11.64 0.18
C THR A 66 3.40 -11.97 0.69
N TYR A 67 3.54 -12.14 1.99
CA TYR A 67 4.77 -12.53 2.66
C TYR A 67 4.52 -13.77 3.49
N GLU A 68 5.36 -14.78 3.30
CA GLU A 68 5.22 -16.08 3.96
C GLU A 68 6.47 -16.40 4.78
N GLN A 69 6.25 -16.99 5.94
CA GLN A 69 7.30 -17.62 6.74
C GLN A 69 6.81 -19.00 7.16
N ARG A 70 7.68 -20.00 6.98
CA ARG A 70 7.34 -21.39 7.27
C ARG A 70 6.99 -21.55 8.76
N ASN A 71 5.76 -22.01 9.04
CA ASN A 71 5.19 -22.22 10.39
C ASN A 71 4.94 -20.94 11.20
N ALA A 72 4.85 -19.77 10.58
CA ALA A 72 4.56 -18.51 11.28
C ALA A 72 3.31 -17.79 10.76
N GLY A 73 2.75 -18.20 9.63
CA GLY A 73 1.56 -17.60 9.02
C GLY A 73 1.88 -16.75 7.79
N ILE A 74 0.91 -15.95 7.37
CA ILE A 74 0.97 -15.13 6.16
C ILE A 74 0.75 -13.68 6.55
N VAL A 75 1.58 -12.78 6.01
CA VAL A 75 1.36 -11.33 6.10
C VAL A 75 0.99 -10.79 4.72
N TYR A 76 -0.12 -10.09 4.64
CA TYR A 76 -0.52 -9.34 3.45
C TYR A 76 -0.21 -7.87 3.67
N VAL A 77 0.38 -7.23 2.66
CA VAL A 77 0.44 -5.78 2.57
C VAL A 77 -0.48 -5.36 1.43
N VAL A 78 -1.63 -4.79 1.80
CA VAL A 78 -2.66 -4.32 0.88
C VAL A 78 -2.50 -2.81 0.73
N ILE A 79 -2.36 -2.36 -0.51
CA ILE A 79 -2.17 -0.95 -0.87
C ILE A 79 -3.35 -0.54 -1.74
N ASP A 80 -4.21 0.31 -1.19
CA ASP A 80 -5.31 0.93 -1.89
C ASP A 80 -4.99 2.40 -2.13
N THR A 81 -5.10 2.86 -3.38
CA THR A 81 -5.00 4.27 -3.73
C THR A 81 -6.29 4.74 -4.38
N TYR A 82 -6.76 5.91 -4.02
CA TYR A 82 -8.02 6.47 -4.48
C TYR A 82 -7.79 7.68 -5.40
N GLY A 83 -8.81 8.06 -6.15
CA GLY A 83 -8.75 9.24 -7.02
C GLY A 83 -8.62 10.57 -6.26
N THR A 84 -8.94 10.59 -4.97
CA THR A 84 -8.95 11.79 -4.11
C THR A 84 -8.74 11.38 -2.65
N GLU A 85 -8.10 12.25 -1.86
CA GLU A 85 -7.96 12.13 -0.39
C GLU A 85 -9.31 11.89 0.30
N THR A 86 -10.35 12.67 -0.02
CA THR A 86 -11.69 12.47 0.55
C THR A 86 -12.28 11.07 0.29
N ALA A 87 -11.90 10.42 -0.82
CA ALA A 87 -12.34 9.05 -1.08
C ALA A 87 -11.58 8.03 -0.22
N ALA A 88 -10.30 8.29 0.08
CA ALA A 88 -9.53 7.53 1.05
C ALA A 88 -10.11 7.72 2.47
N GLU A 89 -10.35 8.96 2.91
CA GLU A 89 -10.96 9.25 4.22
C GLU A 89 -12.30 8.51 4.42
N VAL A 90 -13.14 8.48 3.39
CA VAL A 90 -14.43 7.76 3.43
C VAL A 90 -14.20 6.24 3.51
N ALA A 91 -13.23 5.71 2.78
CA ALA A 91 -12.88 4.28 2.85
C ALA A 91 -12.33 3.91 4.23
N MET A 92 -11.45 4.75 4.80
CA MET A 92 -10.89 4.58 6.13
C MET A 92 -11.98 4.62 7.19
N ALA A 93 -12.82 5.66 7.20
CA ALA A 93 -13.93 5.77 8.15
C ALA A 93 -14.92 4.59 8.07
N ARG A 94 -15.16 4.08 6.85
CA ARG A 94 -15.96 2.86 6.66
C ARG A 94 -15.26 1.65 7.29
N ARG A 95 -13.97 1.49 7.05
CA ARG A 95 -13.17 0.37 7.57
C ARG A 95 -13.11 0.37 9.10
N GLU A 96 -12.85 1.52 9.72
CA GLU A 96 -12.87 1.66 11.19
C GLU A 96 -14.25 1.32 11.75
N ARG A 97 -15.31 1.83 11.11
CA ARG A 97 -16.68 1.52 11.52
C ARG A 97 -16.97 0.02 11.45
N GLU A 98 -16.53 -0.65 10.39
CA GLU A 98 -16.69 -2.10 10.26
C GLU A 98 -15.96 -2.84 11.40
N LEU A 99 -14.73 -2.45 11.73
CA LEU A 99 -13.95 -3.04 12.84
C LEU A 99 -14.63 -2.84 14.20
N LEU A 100 -15.11 -1.63 14.48
CA LEU A 100 -15.85 -1.31 15.70
C LEU A 100 -17.18 -2.06 15.79
N LEU A 101 -17.90 -2.22 14.67
CA LEU A 101 -19.15 -2.99 14.62
C LEU A 101 -18.92 -4.49 14.84
N MET A 102 -17.73 -5.01 14.50
CA MET A 102 -17.30 -6.36 14.85
C MET A 102 -16.85 -6.50 16.32
N GLY A 103 -16.82 -5.38 17.07
CA GLY A 103 -16.47 -5.36 18.49
C GLY A 103 -14.96 -5.31 18.75
N TYR A 104 -14.15 -4.95 17.76
CA TYR A 104 -12.71 -4.83 17.93
C TYR A 104 -12.32 -3.45 18.46
N GLU A 105 -11.31 -3.44 19.31
CA GLU A 105 -10.69 -2.21 19.81
C GLU A 105 -9.61 -1.75 18.82
N ILE A 106 -9.57 -0.45 18.56
CA ILE A 106 -8.57 0.16 17.68
C ILE A 106 -7.61 0.94 18.57
N ASP A 107 -6.35 0.51 18.59
CA ASP A 107 -5.25 1.25 19.21
C ASP A 107 -4.52 2.09 18.17
N THR A 108 -3.83 3.13 18.60
CA THR A 108 -3.04 3.99 17.72
C THR A 108 -1.57 3.83 18.02
N ASP A 109 -0.82 3.22 17.10
CA ASP A 109 0.63 3.14 17.18
C ASP A 109 1.26 4.43 16.65
N ARG A 110 1.50 5.37 17.57
CA ARG A 110 2.03 6.71 17.27
C ARG A 110 3.55 6.70 17.27
N GLN A 111 4.14 7.03 16.12
CA GLN A 111 5.58 7.27 16.00
C GLN A 111 5.89 8.76 15.82
N PRO A 112 6.89 9.32 16.55
CA PRO A 112 7.29 10.71 16.37
C PRO A 112 7.80 10.98 14.95
N ARG A 113 7.11 11.85 14.20
CA ARG A 113 7.49 12.28 12.84
C ARG A 113 7.46 11.17 11.78
N ALA A 114 6.69 10.11 12.01
CA ALA A 114 6.45 9.06 11.02
C ALA A 114 4.96 8.75 10.89
N LEU A 115 4.60 8.03 9.83
CA LEU A 115 3.24 7.59 9.57
C LEU A 115 2.71 6.76 10.76
N THR A 116 1.54 7.14 11.25
CA THR A 116 0.86 6.51 12.38
C THR A 116 -0.02 5.38 11.88
N ALA A 117 -0.06 4.27 12.62
CA ALA A 117 -0.93 3.14 12.31
C ALA A 117 -2.10 3.04 13.30
N SER A 118 -3.29 2.72 12.78
CA SER A 118 -4.40 2.18 13.58
C SER A 118 -4.24 0.67 13.66
N VAL A 119 -3.98 0.13 14.85
CA VAL A 119 -3.71 -1.29 15.09
C VAL A 119 -4.92 -1.97 15.73
N VAL A 120 -5.25 -3.15 15.22
CA VAL A 120 -6.37 -3.96 15.68
C VAL A 120 -5.94 -5.41 15.86
N GLU A 121 -6.17 -5.93 17.06
CA GLU A 121 -5.99 -7.35 17.37
C GLU A 121 -7.21 -8.14 16.93
N LEU A 122 -7.00 -9.20 16.15
CA LEU A 122 -8.04 -10.10 15.69
C LEU A 122 -7.87 -11.50 16.32
N PRO A 123 -8.94 -12.31 16.42
CA PRO A 123 -8.81 -13.67 16.96
C PRO A 123 -7.77 -14.52 16.22
N LEU A 124 -7.68 -14.35 14.89
CA LEU A 124 -6.81 -15.11 14.00
C LEU A 124 -5.69 -14.27 13.38
N GLY A 125 -5.33 -13.13 13.98
CA GLY A 125 -4.37 -12.23 13.34
C GLY A 125 -4.24 -10.86 13.98
N ARG A 126 -3.59 -9.96 13.26
CA ARG A 126 -3.44 -8.56 13.63
C ARG A 126 -3.49 -7.72 12.36
N VAL A 127 -4.08 -6.53 12.45
CA VAL A 127 -4.14 -5.59 11.33
C VAL A 127 -3.56 -4.25 11.78
N ALA A 128 -2.71 -3.65 10.96
CA ALA A 128 -2.32 -2.26 11.05
C ALA A 128 -2.77 -1.53 9.79
N ILE A 129 -3.38 -0.36 9.98
CA ILE A 129 -3.89 0.46 8.88
C ILE A 129 -3.21 1.82 8.94
N PHE A 130 -2.57 2.20 7.85
CA PHE A 130 -1.97 3.51 7.65
C PHE A 130 -2.78 4.28 6.62
N GLU A 131 -2.96 5.58 6.86
CA GLU A 131 -3.61 6.50 5.94
C GLU A 131 -2.62 7.61 5.55
N ARG A 132 -2.44 7.82 4.24
CA ARG A 132 -1.54 8.83 3.65
C ARG A 132 -2.18 9.43 2.41
N ASP A 133 -2.59 10.70 2.48
CA ASP A 133 -3.23 11.42 1.38
C ASP A 133 -4.38 10.58 0.76
N GLU A 134 -4.34 10.29 -0.54
CA GLU A 134 -5.27 9.39 -1.21
C GLU A 134 -4.98 7.87 -1.07
N MET A 135 -4.11 7.43 -0.15
CA MET A 135 -3.67 6.05 -0.01
C MET A 135 -3.99 5.46 1.37
N ILE A 136 -4.42 4.20 1.38
CA ILE A 136 -4.56 3.37 2.57
C ILE A 136 -3.64 2.16 2.41
N ILE A 137 -2.86 1.85 3.44
CA ILE A 137 -2.00 0.68 3.50
C ILE A 137 -2.44 -0.19 4.68
N GLU A 138 -2.90 -1.41 4.42
CA GLU A 138 -3.20 -2.40 5.45
C GLU A 138 -2.11 -3.47 5.50
N VAL A 139 -1.46 -3.62 6.66
CA VAL A 139 -0.65 -4.80 6.99
C VAL A 139 -1.53 -5.77 7.75
N GLN A 140 -1.80 -6.94 7.19
CA GLN A 140 -2.65 -7.96 7.78
C GLN A 140 -1.85 -9.23 8.03
N TYR A 141 -1.62 -9.56 9.28
CA TYR A 141 -1.10 -10.87 9.67
C TYR A 141 -2.26 -11.84 9.88
N LEU A 142 -2.25 -12.97 9.20
CA LEU A 142 -3.16 -14.10 9.41
C LEU A 142 -2.38 -15.30 9.92
N LYS A 143 -2.83 -15.83 11.06
CA LYS A 143 -2.25 -17.02 11.67
C LYS A 143 -2.55 -18.26 10.82
N GLU A 144 -1.55 -19.14 10.67
CA GLU A 144 -1.75 -20.46 10.03
C GLU A 144 -2.62 -21.37 10.91
N ASP A 145 -2.42 -21.30 12.22
CA ASP A 145 -3.24 -21.99 13.23
C ASP A 145 -3.39 -21.15 14.52
N SER A 146 -4.11 -21.66 15.52
CA SER A 146 -4.37 -20.93 16.76
C SER A 146 -3.15 -20.72 17.67
N GLU A 147 -2.08 -21.48 17.47
CA GLU A 147 -0.87 -21.43 18.31
C GLU A 147 0.25 -20.59 17.66
N THR A 148 0.14 -20.39 16.35
CA THR A 148 1.05 -19.57 15.57
C THR A 148 0.77 -18.09 15.85
N ALA A 149 1.78 -17.35 16.28
CA ALA A 149 1.71 -15.91 16.45
C ALA A 149 2.94 -15.28 15.80
N ILE A 150 2.72 -14.17 15.09
CA ILE A 150 3.80 -13.30 14.68
C ILE A 150 4.46 -12.75 15.93
N ASP A 151 5.78 -12.84 16.01
CA ASP A 151 6.52 -12.21 17.09
C ASP A 151 6.53 -10.68 16.90
N GLU A 152 6.68 -9.97 18.02
CA GLU A 152 6.59 -8.51 18.01
C GLU A 152 7.68 -7.86 17.15
N ALA A 153 8.88 -8.45 17.06
CA ALA A 153 9.95 -7.89 16.24
C ALA A 153 9.64 -8.03 14.75
N SER A 154 9.06 -9.15 14.32
CA SER A 154 8.59 -9.34 12.95
C SER A 154 7.42 -8.39 12.63
N TRP A 155 6.48 -8.22 13.55
CA TRP A 155 5.37 -7.27 13.36
C TRP A 155 5.86 -5.83 13.19
N GLU A 156 6.72 -5.36 14.09
CA GLU A 156 7.31 -4.02 14.01
C GLU A 156 8.14 -3.84 12.73
N ALA A 157 8.85 -4.88 12.27
CA ALA A 157 9.59 -4.82 11.01
C ALA A 157 8.68 -4.52 9.80
N PHE A 158 7.45 -5.04 9.77
CA PHE A 158 6.48 -4.67 8.73
C PHE A 158 6.04 -3.21 8.85
N LEU A 159 5.71 -2.74 10.07
CA LEU A 159 5.26 -1.36 10.27
C LEU A 159 6.35 -0.36 9.91
N ASP A 160 7.59 -0.63 10.31
CA ASP A 160 8.75 0.18 9.98
C ASP A 160 9.06 0.16 8.48
N THR A 161 8.84 -0.96 7.81
CA THR A 161 8.98 -1.04 6.35
C THR A 161 7.99 -0.11 5.65
N VAL A 162 6.72 -0.09 6.08
CA VAL A 162 5.72 0.84 5.52
C VAL A 162 6.18 2.30 5.70
N ARG A 163 6.67 2.66 6.88
CA ARG A 163 7.16 4.02 7.17
C ARG A 163 8.41 4.39 6.36
N LEU A 164 9.31 3.44 6.15
CA LEU A 164 10.51 3.66 5.33
C LEU A 164 10.15 3.86 3.85
N VAL A 165 9.22 3.06 3.34
CA VAL A 165 8.70 3.22 1.97
C VAL A 165 8.01 4.57 1.81
N ASP A 166 7.21 4.97 2.80
CA ASP A 166 6.53 6.27 2.84
C ASP A 166 7.51 7.45 2.81
N GLN A 167 8.55 7.42 3.66
CA GLN A 167 9.58 8.47 3.69
C GLN A 167 10.35 8.58 2.37
N ALA A 168 10.63 7.45 1.71
CA ALA A 168 11.35 7.42 0.44
C ALA A 168 10.53 8.00 -0.75
N LEU A 169 9.26 8.34 -0.55
CA LEU A 169 8.43 9.03 -1.55
C LEU A 169 8.51 10.55 -1.43
N ASP A 170 8.98 11.07 -0.30
CA ASP A 170 9.08 12.51 -0.04
C ASP A 170 10.48 13.08 -0.37
N ASP A 171 11.45 12.22 -0.68
CA ASP A 171 12.84 12.53 -1.07
C ASP A 171 13.03 12.65 -2.60
#